data_AF-A0A3D2NF67-F1
#
_entry.id   AF-A0A3D2NF67-F1
#
_cell.length_a   1.000
_cell.length_b   1.000
_cell.length_c   1.000
_cell.angle_alpha   90.00
_cell.angle_beta   90.00
_cell.angle_gamma   90.00
#
_symmetry.space_group_name_H-M   'P 1'
#
loop_
_entity.id
_entity.type
_entity.pdbx_description
1 polymer ?
#
loop_
_entity_poly.entity_id
_entity_poly.type
_entity_poly.pdbx_seq_one_letter_code
_entity_poly.pdbx_strand_id
1 'polypeptide(L)'
;MDVLLDRDRLRDARDTLRSAETAFKNASSINDSLESAIDNPHGKDSLRDRVGWFEANWSGNREDLTEMIENVRKGLSSIIQGWDEWEAEASAQLEQMGTEDGS
;
A
#
# COMPACT_ATOMS: atom_id res chain seq x y z
N MET A 1 -10.31 -11.04 -24.84
CA MET A 1 -9.08 -10.26 -24.58
C MET A 1 -9.42 -9.22 -23.52
N ASP A 2 -9.63 -9.67 -22.27
CA ASP A 2 -10.20 -8.82 -21.21
C ASP A 2 -9.55 -9.15 -19.86
N VAL A 3 -9.52 -10.44 -19.50
CA VAL A 3 -8.92 -10.94 -18.24
C VAL A 3 -7.43 -10.58 -18.06
N LEU A 4 -6.61 -10.66 -19.12
CA LEU A 4 -5.18 -10.28 -19.05
C LEU A 4 -4.99 -8.77 -18.83
N LEU A 5 -5.81 -7.94 -19.49
CA LEU A 5 -5.78 -6.48 -19.32
C LEU A 5 -6.21 -6.09 -17.90
N ASP A 6 -7.19 -6.79 -17.33
CA ASP A 6 -7.61 -6.57 -15.95
C ASP A 6 -6.54 -7.00 -14.94
N ARG A 7 -5.78 -8.07 -15.22
CA ARG A 7 -4.69 -8.51 -14.34
C ARG A 7 -3.54 -7.50 -14.27
N ASP A 8 -3.15 -6.92 -15.40
CA ASP A 8 -2.13 -5.87 -15.42
C ASP A 8 -2.60 -4.62 -14.66
N ARG A 9 -3.88 -4.25 -14.79
CA ARG A 9 -4.48 -3.16 -13.98
C ARG A 9 -4.47 -3.46 -12.48
N LEU A 10 -4.71 -4.70 -12.07
CA LEU A 10 -4.64 -5.10 -10.66
C LEU A 10 -3.19 -4.98 -10.13
N ARG A 11 -2.19 -5.36 -10.94
CA ARG A 11 -0.77 -5.21 -10.60
C ARG A 11 -0.38 -3.73 -10.47
N ASP A 12 -0.79 -2.89 -11.41
CA ASP A 12 -0.55 -1.44 -11.37
C ASP A 12 -1.21 -0.79 -10.14
N ALA A 13 -2.45 -1.17 -9.82
CA ALA A 13 -3.15 -0.68 -8.64
C ALA A 13 -2.44 -1.08 -7.34
N ARG A 14 -2.01 -2.34 -7.23
CA ARG A 14 -1.22 -2.85 -6.09
C ARG A 14 0.08 -2.07 -5.92
N ASP A 15 0.80 -1.78 -7.01
CA ASP A 15 2.09 -1.08 -6.96
C ASP A 15 1.94 0.41 -6.65
N THR A 16 0.85 1.02 -7.13
CA THR A 16 0.45 2.38 -6.76
C THR A 16 0.14 2.46 -5.26
N LEU A 17 -0.62 1.50 -4.71
CA LEU A 17 -0.92 1.44 -3.28
C LEU A 17 0.35 1.23 -2.44
N ARG A 18 1.29 0.38 -2.90
CA ARG A 18 2.59 0.21 -2.23
C ARG A 18 3.38 1.52 -2.18
N SER A 19 3.34 2.31 -3.26
CA SER A 19 4.01 3.60 -3.33
C SER A 19 3.35 4.62 -2.39
N ALA A 20 2.02 4.65 -2.34
CA ALA A 20 1.27 5.47 -1.39
C ALA A 20 1.58 5.10 0.07
N GLU A 21 1.54 3.80 0.41
CA GLU A 21 1.92 3.28 1.73
C GLU A 21 3.31 3.76 2.16
N THR A 22 4.28 3.69 1.25
CA THR A 22 5.66 4.15 1.49
C THR A 22 5.72 5.66 1.74
N ALA A 23 4.99 6.45 0.95
CA ALA A 23 4.93 7.89 1.12
C ALA A 23 4.32 8.28 2.48
N PHE A 24 3.23 7.63 2.89
CA PHE A 24 2.61 7.85 4.20
C PHE A 24 3.53 7.45 5.36
N LYS A 25 4.27 6.34 5.24
CA LYS A 25 5.26 5.94 6.25
C LYS A 25 6.40 6.96 6.36
N ASN A 26 6.88 7.50 5.24
CA ASN A 26 7.94 8.51 5.26
C ASN A 26 7.46 9.86 5.82
N ALA A 27 6.19 10.22 5.60
CA ALA A 27 5.61 11.47 6.09
C ALA A 27 5.57 11.59 7.62
N SER A 28 5.63 10.47 8.37
CA SER A 28 5.67 10.50 9.84
C SER A 28 6.90 11.23 10.35
N SER A 29 8.06 10.98 9.73
CA SER A 29 9.35 11.53 10.15
C SER A 29 9.41 13.06 10.11
N ILE A 30 8.70 13.67 9.16
CA ILE A 30 8.61 15.13 9.05
C ILE A 30 7.67 15.67 10.12
N ASN A 31 6.52 15.01 10.28
CA ASN A 31 5.48 15.43 11.20
C ASN A 31 5.92 15.40 12.65
N ASP A 32 6.67 14.39 13.10
CA ASP A 32 7.03 14.22 14.52
C ASP A 32 8.04 15.27 15.04
N SER A 33 8.45 16.23 14.22
CA SER A 33 9.50 17.20 14.52
C SER A 33 9.06 18.67 14.44
N LEU A 34 7.82 18.95 14.02
CA LEU A 34 7.37 20.31 13.75
C LEU A 34 7.13 21.12 15.03
N GLU A 35 6.54 20.53 16.07
CA GLU A 35 6.30 21.16 17.37
C GLU A 35 7.64 21.51 18.01
N SER A 36 8.60 20.57 17.98
CA SER A 36 9.93 20.77 18.52
C SER A 36 10.74 21.82 17.76
N ALA A 37 10.41 22.09 16.49
CA ALA A 37 11.02 23.15 15.70
C ALA A 37 10.45 24.54 16.01
N ILE A 38 9.34 24.64 16.75
CA ILE A 38 8.70 25.89 17.12
C ILE A 38 9.13 26.30 18.54
N ASP A 39 9.87 27.41 18.61
CA ASP A 39 10.30 28.00 19.87
C ASP A 39 9.15 28.73 20.61
N ASN A 40 9.39 29.10 21.87
CA ASN A 40 8.43 29.79 22.72
C ASN A 40 8.87 31.25 23.05
N PRO A 41 8.84 32.17 22.08
CA PRO A 41 9.22 33.55 22.32
C PRO A 41 8.21 34.23 23.24
N HIS A 42 8.71 34.80 24.34
CA HIS A 42 7.91 35.53 25.32
C HIS A 42 6.76 34.72 25.96
N GLY A 43 6.88 33.39 26.05
CA GLY A 43 5.85 32.53 26.64
C GLY A 43 4.58 32.38 25.78
N LYS A 44 4.68 32.66 24.47
CA LYS A 44 3.59 32.48 23.51
C LYS A 44 3.63 31.08 22.90
N ASP A 45 2.93 30.15 23.53
CA ASP A 45 2.87 28.74 23.10
C ASP A 45 1.78 28.41 22.07
N SER A 46 0.86 29.33 21.77
CA SER A 46 -0.33 29.04 20.94
C SER A 46 -0.05 28.41 19.55
N LEU A 47 1.05 28.79 18.88
CA LEU A 47 1.45 28.19 17.61
C LEU A 47 1.99 26.77 17.82
N ARG A 48 2.85 26.61 18.84
CA ARG A 48 3.41 25.33 19.23
C ARG A 48 2.31 24.34 19.60
N ASP A 49 1.37 24.74 20.47
CA ASP A 49 0.22 23.92 20.88
C ASP A 49 -0.63 23.50 19.67
N ARG A 50 -0.87 24.43 18.74
CA ARG A 50 -1.65 24.14 17.54
C ARG A 50 -0.95 23.13 16.62
N VAL A 51 0.38 23.20 16.53
CA VAL A 51 1.19 22.25 15.78
C VAL A 51 1.23 20.90 16.49
N GLY A 52 1.44 20.82 17.80
CA GLY A 52 1.38 19.56 18.54
C GLY A 52 0.00 18.88 18.42
N TRP A 53 -1.09 19.65 18.44
CA TRP A 53 -2.43 19.12 18.14
C TRP A 53 -2.51 18.58 16.71
N PHE A 54 -1.98 19.31 15.73
CA PHE A 54 -1.98 18.84 14.34
C PHE A 54 -1.18 17.55 14.20
N GLU A 55 0.02 17.49 14.78
CA GLU A 55 0.89 16.32 14.73
C GLU A 55 0.19 15.07 15.28
N ALA A 56 -0.43 15.17 16.46
CA ALA A 56 -1.12 14.06 17.09
C ALA A 56 -2.32 13.57 16.27
N ASN A 57 -3.17 14.49 15.78
CA ASN A 57 -4.34 14.12 14.98
C ASN A 57 -3.94 13.58 13.60
N TRP A 58 -2.93 14.20 12.97
CA TRP A 58 -2.42 13.73 11.69
C TRP A 58 -1.76 12.35 11.84
N SER A 59 -0.99 12.11 12.90
CA SER A 59 -0.36 10.80 13.11
C SER A 59 -1.39 9.69 13.21
N GLY A 60 -2.46 9.88 14.02
CA GLY A 60 -3.55 8.90 14.12
C GLY A 60 -4.26 8.67 12.78
N ASN A 61 -4.70 9.74 12.11
CA ASN A 61 -5.36 9.62 10.80
C ASN A 61 -4.46 8.96 9.74
N ARG A 62 -3.15 9.24 9.77
CA ARG A 62 -2.17 8.68 8.85
C ARG A 62 -1.97 7.18 9.11
N GLU A 63 -1.95 6.75 10.36
CA GLU A 63 -1.86 5.33 10.73
C GLU A 63 -3.08 4.57 10.20
N ASP A 64 -4.29 5.09 10.44
CA ASP A 64 -5.53 4.50 9.93
C ASP A 64 -5.52 4.39 8.39
N LEU A 65 -5.11 5.46 7.69
CA LEU A 65 -4.99 5.45 6.23
C LEU A 65 -3.94 4.44 5.74
N THR A 66 -2.81 4.33 6.44
CA THR A 66 -1.74 3.39 6.09
C THR A 66 -2.25 1.94 6.22
N GLU A 67 -2.99 1.63 7.29
CA GLU A 67 -3.58 0.32 7.50
C GLU A 67 -4.62 -0.03 6.42
N MET A 68 -5.50 0.92 6.07
CA MET A 68 -6.48 0.72 4.99
C MET A 68 -5.81 0.43 3.65
N ILE A 69 -4.76 1.20 3.30
CA ILE A 69 -3.98 0.97 2.08
C ILE A 69 -3.33 -0.41 2.10
N GLU A 70 -2.72 -0.80 3.22
CA GLU A 70 -2.08 -2.10 3.38
C GLU A 70 -3.09 -3.24 3.20
N ASN A 71 -4.28 -3.13 3.78
CA ASN A 71 -5.34 -4.14 3.69
C ASN A 71 -5.84 -4.32 2.25
N VAL A 72 -6.10 -3.22 1.53
CA VAL A 72 -6.49 -3.29 0.11
C VAL A 72 -5.36 -3.88 -0.73
N ARG A 73 -4.12 -3.44 -0.51
CA ARG A 73 -2.96 -3.96 -1.23
C ARG A 73 -2.78 -5.47 -1.02
N LYS A 74 -2.94 -5.96 0.22
CA LYS A 74 -2.91 -7.40 0.54
C LYS A 74 -3.99 -8.16 -0.22
N GLY A 75 -5.22 -7.65 -0.24
CA GLY A 75 -6.32 -8.25 -0.99
C GLY A 75 -6.00 -8.37 -2.49
N LEU A 76 -5.46 -7.31 -3.10
CA LEU A 76 -5.02 -7.35 -4.50
C LEU A 76 -3.90 -8.36 -4.72
N SER A 77 -2.90 -8.42 -3.84
CA SER A 77 -1.83 -9.42 -3.92
C SER A 77 -2.37 -10.85 -3.87
N SER A 78 -3.31 -11.14 -2.97
CA SER A 78 -3.92 -12.47 -2.86
C SER A 78 -4.70 -12.87 -4.12
N ILE A 79 -5.44 -11.93 -4.72
CA ILE A 79 -6.16 -12.17 -5.97
C ILE A 79 -5.16 -12.47 -7.10
N ILE A 80 -4.13 -11.63 -7.27
CA ILE A 80 -3.10 -11.82 -8.30
C ILE A 80 -2.40 -13.17 -8.13
N GLN A 81 -2.04 -13.53 -6.89
CA GLN A 81 -1.38 -14.79 -6.59
C GLN A 81 -2.26 -15.99 -6.96
N GLY A 82 -3.55 -15.98 -6.59
CA GLY A 82 -4.46 -17.09 -6.92
C GLY A 82 -4.62 -17.30 -8.42
N TRP A 83 -4.59 -16.22 -9.21
CA TRP A 83 -4.59 -16.32 -10.67
C TRP A 83 -3.28 -16.87 -11.24
N ASP A 84 -2.14 -16.42 -10.72
CA ASP A 84 -0.82 -16.88 -11.19
C ASP A 84 -0.60 -18.37 -10.84
N GLU A 85 -1.11 -18.82 -9.68
CA GLU A 85 -1.14 -20.24 -9.29
C GLU A 85 -2.03 -21.07 -10.23
N TRP A 86 -3.26 -20.59 -10.49
CA TRP A 86 -4.18 -21.27 -11.41
C TRP A 86 -3.62 -21.38 -12.84
N GLU A 87 -3.00 -20.32 -13.37
CA GLU A 87 -2.38 -20.36 -14.71
C GLU A 87 -1.23 -21.38 -14.78
N ALA A 88 -0.42 -21.46 -13.72
CA ALA A 88 0.67 -22.44 -13.64
C ALA A 88 0.14 -23.89 -13.62
N GLU A 89 -0.90 -24.16 -12.83
CA GLU A 89 -1.53 -25.47 -12.76
C GLU A 89 -2.19 -25.88 -14.08
N ALA A 90 -2.92 -24.95 -14.71
CA ALA A 90 -3.58 -25.20 -15.99
C ALA A 90 -2.55 -25.49 -17.10
N SER A 91 -1.44 -24.73 -17.13
CA SER A 91 -0.37 -24.94 -18.10
C SER A 91 0.29 -26.31 -17.93
N ALA A 92 0.60 -26.70 -16.69
CA ALA A 92 1.18 -28.01 -16.39
C ALA A 92 0.26 -29.19 -16.78
N GLN A 93 -1.07 -29.03 -16.62
CA GLN A 93 -2.04 -30.04 -17.04
C GLN A 93 -2.14 -30.16 -18.56
N LEU A 94 -2.10 -29.04 -19.28
CA LEU A 94 -2.12 -29.03 -20.75
C LEU A 94 -0.86 -29.67 -21.34
N GLU A 95 0.31 -29.41 -20.75
CA GLU A 95 1.57 -30.05 -21.14
C GLU A 95 1.52 -31.57 -20.95
N GLN A 96 0.99 -32.04 -19.82
CA GLN A 96 0.82 -33.48 -19.56
C GLN A 96 -0.12 -34.15 -20.56
N MET A 97 -1.28 -33.55 -20.86
CA MET A 97 -2.20 -34.09 -21.87
C MET A 97 -1.57 -34.14 -23.27
N GLY A 98 -0.78 -33.13 -23.65
CA GLY A 98 -0.09 -33.11 -24.94
C GLY A 98 1.00 -34.18 -25.09
N THR A 99 1.57 -34.66 -23.98
CA THR A 99 2.56 -35.75 -23.99
C THR A 99 1.95 -37.15 -24.04
N GLU A 100 0.69 -37.32 -23.58
CA GLU A 100 -0.01 -38.61 -23.59
C GLU A 100 -0.60 -38.96 -24.97
N ASP A 101 -1.01 -37.98 -25.78
CA ASP A 101 -1.59 -38.18 -27.12
C ASP A 101 -0.52 -38.42 -28.23
N GLY A 102 0.77 -38.33 -27.87
CA GLY A 102 1.92 -38.48 -28.78
C GLY A 102 2.75 -39.75 -28.59
N SER A 103 2.36 -40.65 -27.69
CA SER A 103 3.07 -41.92 -27.38
C SER A 103 2.32 -43.16 -27.87
#